data_AF-A0A1X4I5N2-F1
#
_entry.id   AF-A0A1X4I5N2-F1
#
_cell.length_a   1.000
_cell.length_b   1.000
_cell.length_c   1.000
_cell.angle_alpha   90.00
_cell.angle_beta   90.00
_cell.angle_gamma   90.00
#
_symmetry.space_group_name_H-M   'P 1'
#
loop_
_entity.id
_entity.type
_entity.pdbx_description
1 polymer ?
#
loop_
_entity_poly.entity_id
_entity_poly.type
_entity_poly.pdbx_seq_one_letter_code
_entity_poly.pdbx_strand_id
1 'polypeptide(L)'
;MSTEPPETAEDAEEPGTPAEGAQVSEGAQMSEAEAELAAQRVERERIERRKAEREAPIEAGRKLSGTAADLLAAVRAVESGEKPAATVFEEAGTAPRRPAPEPVRRAPEAAPGPVVPAAG
;
A
#
# COMPACT_ATOMS: atom_id res chain seq x y z
N MET A 1 21.48 -9.99 -49.81
CA MET A 1 20.79 -11.22 -50.26
C MET A 1 19.33 -10.87 -50.43
N SER A 2 18.88 -10.78 -51.68
CA SER A 2 17.47 -10.64 -52.05
C SER A 2 16.80 -12.00 -52.02
N THR A 3 15.63 -12.09 -51.40
CA THR A 3 14.52 -12.96 -51.81
C THR A 3 13.23 -12.48 -51.13
N GLU A 4 12.25 -12.14 -51.94
CA GLU A 4 10.81 -12.04 -51.64
C GLU A 4 10.10 -12.89 -52.72
N PRO A 5 8.81 -13.21 -52.64
CA PRO A 5 8.05 -14.01 -51.66
C PRO A 5 7.51 -15.32 -52.33
N PRO A 6 6.42 -15.94 -51.84
CA PRO A 6 5.18 -15.70 -52.58
C PRO A 6 3.95 -15.44 -51.71
N GLU A 7 3.03 -14.69 -52.31
CA GLU A 7 1.64 -14.52 -51.91
C GLU A 7 0.89 -15.86 -51.84
N THR A 8 0.03 -16.00 -50.84
CA THR A 8 -1.12 -16.93 -50.87
C THR A 8 -2.38 -16.09 -50.81
N ALA A 9 -3.18 -16.25 -51.86
CA ALA A 9 -4.42 -15.56 -52.13
C ALA A 9 -5.55 -15.94 -51.15
N GLU A 10 -6.40 -14.94 -50.92
CA GLU A 10 -7.84 -15.00 -50.69
C GLU A 10 -8.40 -16.14 -49.84
N ASP A 11 -8.70 -15.83 -48.58
CA ASP A 11 -9.91 -16.34 -47.96
C ASP A 11 -10.92 -15.17 -47.91
N ALA A 12 -11.87 -15.24 -48.84
CA ALA A 12 -13.01 -14.33 -48.89
C ALA A 12 -14.04 -14.81 -47.85
N GLU A 13 -13.95 -14.32 -46.62
CA GLU A 13 -15.11 -14.31 -45.71
C GLU A 13 -15.93 -13.05 -45.96
N GLU A 14 -17.06 -13.29 -46.63
CA GLU A 14 -18.35 -12.60 -46.52
C GLU A 14 -18.39 -11.31 -45.67
N PRO A 15 -18.77 -10.14 -46.22
CA PRO A 15 -19.16 -9.01 -45.40
C PRO A 15 -20.54 -9.32 -44.79
N GLY A 16 -20.53 -10.16 -43.75
CA GLY A 16 -21.63 -10.25 -42.80
C GLY A 16 -21.90 -8.85 -42.26
N THR A 17 -23.15 -8.44 -42.36
CA THR A 17 -23.69 -7.14 -41.95
C THR A 17 -23.02 -6.64 -40.66
N PRO A 18 -22.50 -5.39 -40.58
CA PRO A 18 -21.92 -4.91 -39.34
C PRO A 18 -23.01 -4.93 -38.29
N ALA A 19 -22.88 -5.88 -37.36
CA ALA A 19 -23.75 -6.05 -36.24
C ALA A 19 -23.74 -4.74 -35.46
N GLU A 20 -24.92 -4.14 -35.28
CA GLU A 20 -25.12 -2.93 -34.50
C GLU A 20 -24.59 -3.07 -33.05
N GLY A 21 -24.42 -4.31 -32.57
CA GLY A 21 -23.75 -4.63 -31.30
C GLY A 21 -22.22 -4.54 -31.30
N ALA A 22 -21.55 -4.62 -32.45
CA ALA A 22 -20.09 -4.49 -32.55
C ALA A 22 -19.64 -3.04 -32.29
N GLN A 23 -20.39 -2.05 -32.79
CA GLN A 23 -20.07 -0.63 -32.56
C GLN A 23 -20.29 -0.20 -31.10
N VAL A 24 -21.29 -0.77 -30.42
CA VAL A 24 -21.52 -0.53 -28.99
C VAL A 24 -20.42 -1.17 -28.14
N SER A 25 -19.98 -2.38 -28.50
CA SER A 25 -18.83 -3.04 -27.86
C SER A 25 -17.54 -2.24 -28.05
N GLU A 26 -17.30 -1.73 -29.25
CA GLU A 26 -16.10 -0.93 -29.56
C GLU A 26 -16.11 0.43 -28.83
N GLY A 27 -17.26 1.09 -28.74
CA GLY A 27 -17.42 2.30 -27.94
C GLY A 27 -17.24 2.07 -26.42
N ALA A 28 -17.68 0.93 -25.90
CA ALA A 28 -17.43 0.54 -24.52
C ALA A 28 -15.95 0.24 -24.25
N GLN A 29 -15.27 -0.46 -25.18
CA GLN A 29 -13.83 -0.72 -25.11
C GLN A 29 -13.00 0.57 -25.16
N MET A 30 -13.40 1.55 -25.99
CA MET A 30 -12.78 2.87 -26.01
C MET A 30 -12.95 3.59 -24.65
N SER A 31 -14.13 3.50 -24.03
CA SER A 31 -14.40 4.10 -22.72
C SER A 31 -13.60 3.45 -21.58
N GLU A 32 -13.43 2.12 -21.61
CA GLU A 32 -12.58 1.40 -20.66
C GLU A 32 -11.10 1.79 -20.82
N ALA A 33 -10.60 1.86 -22.07
CA ALA A 33 -9.24 2.29 -22.35
C ALA A 33 -8.97 3.74 -21.90
N GLU A 34 -9.94 4.64 -22.06
CA GLU A 34 -9.87 6.00 -21.55
C GLU A 34 -9.80 6.06 -20.02
N ALA A 35 -10.60 5.24 -19.34
CA ALA A 35 -10.60 5.12 -17.89
C ALA A 35 -9.24 4.61 -17.37
N GLU A 36 -8.63 3.63 -18.05
CA GLU A 36 -7.30 3.13 -17.72
C GLU A 36 -6.21 4.18 -17.91
N LEU A 37 -6.25 4.95 -19.01
CA LEU A 37 -5.31 6.04 -19.24
C LEU A 37 -5.44 7.14 -18.18
N ALA A 38 -6.66 7.47 -17.75
CA ALA A 38 -6.90 8.40 -16.66
C ALA A 38 -6.32 7.88 -15.33
N ALA A 39 -6.52 6.60 -15.01
CA ALA A 39 -5.96 5.97 -13.82
C ALA A 39 -4.42 5.99 -13.82
N GLN A 40 -3.79 5.69 -14.96
CA GLN A 40 -2.33 5.76 -15.12
C GLN A 40 -1.77 7.16 -14.88
N ARG A 41 -2.44 8.20 -15.40
CA ARG A 41 -2.04 9.60 -15.17
C ARG A 41 -2.07 9.96 -13.70
N VAL A 42 -3.13 9.56 -12.98
CA VAL A 42 -3.26 9.81 -11.54
C VAL A 42 -2.15 9.10 -10.76
N GLU A 43 -1.84 7.84 -11.07
CA GLU A 43 -0.76 7.12 -10.38
C GLU A 43 0.60 7.74 -10.65
N ARG A 44 0.86 8.14 -11.91
CA ARG A 44 2.09 8.84 -12.27
C ARG A 44 2.23 10.16 -11.50
N GLU A 45 1.17 10.96 -11.39
CA GLU A 45 1.17 12.20 -10.61
C GLU A 45 1.48 11.93 -9.13
N ARG A 46 0.91 10.88 -8.54
CA ARG A 46 1.20 10.47 -7.15
C ARG A 46 2.66 10.06 -6.96
N ILE A 47 3.24 9.36 -7.93
CA ILE A 47 4.65 8.97 -7.90
C ILE A 47 5.54 10.21 -8.04
N GLU A 48 5.22 11.12 -8.96
CA GLU A 48 5.98 12.36 -9.16
C GLU A 48 5.93 13.25 -7.92
N ARG A 49 4.77 13.39 -7.28
CA ARG A 49 4.63 14.09 -6.00
C ARG A 49 5.50 13.46 -4.90
N ARG A 50 5.42 12.14 -4.71
CA ARG A 50 6.26 11.41 -3.74
C ARG A 50 7.76 11.50 -4.05
N LYS A 51 8.14 11.59 -5.33
CA LYS A 51 9.53 11.79 -5.75
C LYS A 51 9.99 13.22 -5.47
N ALA A 52 9.14 14.22 -5.71
CA ALA A 52 9.44 15.61 -5.42
C ALA A 52 9.54 15.90 -3.91
N GLU A 53 8.79 15.19 -3.08
CA GLU A 53 8.88 15.25 -1.61
C GLU A 53 10.19 14.62 -1.06
N ARG A 54 10.89 13.79 -1.83
CA ARG A 54 12.19 13.22 -1.43
C ARG A 54 13.30 14.20 -1.79
N GLU A 55 14.13 14.59 -0.82
CA GLU A 55 15.19 15.60 -1.01
C GLU A 55 16.15 15.28 -2.16
N ALA A 56 16.60 14.03 -2.29
CA ALA A 56 17.47 13.60 -3.38
C ALA A 56 17.50 12.07 -3.51
N PRO A 57 17.86 11.54 -4.70
CA PRO A 57 18.36 10.17 -4.81
C PRO A 57 19.56 9.94 -3.89
N ILE A 58 19.76 8.71 -3.42
CA ILE A 58 20.93 8.36 -2.62
C ILE A 58 22.17 8.34 -3.52
N GLU A 59 23.20 9.09 -3.15
CA GLU A 59 24.49 9.11 -3.84
C GLU A 59 25.15 7.73 -3.81
N ALA A 60 25.49 7.20 -4.99
CA ALA A 60 26.21 5.94 -5.10
C ALA A 60 27.61 6.06 -4.45
N GLY A 61 28.03 5.02 -3.73
CA GLY A 61 29.37 4.96 -3.14
C GLY A 61 29.55 5.69 -1.81
N ARG A 62 28.52 6.37 -1.28
CA ARG A 62 28.57 6.85 0.11
C ARG A 62 28.69 5.68 1.06
N LYS A 63 29.60 5.80 2.02
CA LYS A 63 29.75 4.86 3.12
C LYS A 63 28.70 5.15 4.21
N LEU A 64 28.19 4.11 4.84
CA LEU A 64 27.37 4.22 6.03
C LEU A 64 28.27 4.60 7.22
N SER A 65 27.81 5.54 8.04
CA SER A 65 28.53 6.04 9.21
C SER A 65 27.57 6.27 10.38
N GLY A 66 28.13 6.43 11.59
CA GLY A 66 27.36 6.61 12.81
C GLY A 66 26.37 5.46 13.06
N THR A 67 25.17 5.78 13.54
CA THR A 67 24.12 4.82 13.88
C THR A 67 23.83 3.83 12.75
N ALA A 68 23.84 4.25 11.48
CA ALA A 68 23.57 3.35 10.37
C ALA A 68 24.65 2.27 10.20
N ALA A 69 25.92 2.60 10.47
CA ALA A 69 26.99 1.62 10.47
C ALA A 69 26.89 0.68 11.67
N ASP A 70 26.54 1.21 12.84
CA ASP A 70 26.38 0.45 14.08
C ASP A 70 25.21 -0.54 13.98
N LEU A 71 24.09 -0.13 13.36
CA LEU A 71 22.95 -1.01 13.07
C LEU A 71 23.34 -2.16 12.14
N LEU A 72 24.14 -1.91 11.09
CA LEU A 72 24.63 -3.00 10.24
C LEU A 72 25.62 -3.91 10.95
N ALA A 73 26.49 -3.39 11.82
CA ALA A 73 27.37 -4.20 12.64
C ALA A 73 26.57 -5.10 13.59
N ALA A 74 25.48 -4.57 14.17
CA ALA A 74 24.56 -5.34 15.00
C ALA A 74 23.90 -6.47 14.20
N VAL A 75 23.44 -6.23 12.97
CA VAL A 75 22.88 -7.29 12.11
C VAL A 75 23.90 -8.40 11.86
N ARG A 76 25.15 -8.06 11.53
CA ARG A 76 26.22 -9.05 11.31
C ARG A 76 26.53 -9.87 12.56
N ALA A 77 26.52 -9.25 13.74
CA ALA A 77 26.71 -9.96 15.00
C ALA A 77 25.58 -10.99 15.23
N VAL A 78 24.32 -10.63 14.95
CA VAL A 78 23.20 -11.58 15.02
C VAL A 78 23.41 -12.75 14.06
N GLU A 79 23.83 -12.46 12.83
CA GLU A 79 24.11 -13.49 11.82
C GLU A 79 25.28 -14.41 12.20
N SER A 80 26.27 -13.92 12.95
CA SER A 80 27.38 -14.74 13.47
C SER A 80 27.05 -15.48 14.78
N GLY A 81 25.85 -15.28 15.34
CA GLY A 81 25.46 -15.83 16.64
C GLY A 81 26.07 -15.10 17.84
N GLU A 82 26.67 -13.93 17.60
CA GLU A 82 27.16 -13.04 18.64
C GLU A 82 26.03 -12.12 19.16
N LYS A 83 26.21 -11.59 20.36
CA LYS A 83 25.26 -10.63 20.93
C LYS A 83 25.62 -9.21 20.50
N PRO A 84 24.73 -8.47 19.80
CA PRO A 84 24.98 -7.08 19.45
C PRO A 84 25.13 -6.19 20.69
N ALA A 85 25.89 -5.10 20.55
CA ALA A 85 26.01 -4.10 21.61
C ALA A 85 24.63 -3.48 21.92
N ALA A 86 24.24 -3.51 23.20
CA ALA A 86 22.91 -3.04 23.65
C ALA A 86 22.67 -1.56 23.33
N THR A 87 23.75 -0.76 23.33
CA THR A 87 23.70 0.68 23.07
C THR A 87 23.20 1.03 21.67
N VAL A 88 23.30 0.13 20.69
CA VAL A 88 22.80 0.35 19.32
C VAL A 88 21.27 0.51 19.31
N PHE A 89 20.57 -0.06 20.29
CA PHE A 89 19.11 -0.05 20.38
C PHE A 89 18.56 0.98 21.37
N GLU A 90 19.41 1.74 22.05
CA GLU A 90 19.02 2.68 23.13
C GLU A 90 18.68 4.08 22.61
N GLU A 91 18.46 4.26 21.29
CA GLU A 91 18.24 5.59 20.72
C GLU A 91 16.78 6.08 20.85
N ALA A 92 16.64 7.23 21.50
CA ALA A 92 15.43 7.90 22.01
C ALA A 92 14.82 7.27 23.27
N GLY A 93 15.26 7.78 24.43
CA GLY A 93 14.68 7.47 25.74
C GLY A 93 13.16 7.49 25.66
N THR A 94 12.53 6.38 26.07
CA THR A 94 11.08 6.18 26.02
C THR A 94 10.39 7.43 26.52
N ALA A 95 9.65 8.13 25.64
CA ALA A 95 8.91 9.31 26.03
C ALA A 95 8.05 8.97 27.27
N PRO A 96 8.03 9.83 28.30
CA PRO A 96 7.36 9.51 29.55
C PRO A 96 5.91 9.12 29.26
N ARG A 97 5.53 7.89 29.63
CA ARG A 97 4.16 7.41 29.40
C ARG A 97 3.21 8.33 30.16
N ARG A 98 2.20 8.85 29.46
CA ARG A 98 1.09 9.54 30.12
C ARG A 98 0.48 8.57 31.14
N PRO A 99 0.20 9.01 32.39
CA PRO A 99 -0.45 8.16 33.38
C PRO A 99 -1.77 7.62 32.82
N ALA A 100 -2.02 6.32 33.05
CA ALA A 100 -3.27 5.69 32.66
C ALA A 100 -4.44 6.31 33.44
N PRO A 101 -5.62 6.50 32.83
CA PRO A 101 -6.80 6.98 33.54
C PRO A 101 -7.18 5.99 34.66
N GLU A 102 -7.53 6.52 35.83
CA GLU A 102 -7.92 5.69 36.97
C GLU A 102 -9.22 4.91 36.69
N PRO A 103 -9.31 3.64 37.12
CA PRO A 103 -10.50 2.83 36.92
C PRO A 103 -11.70 3.45 37.66
N VAL A 104 -12.73 3.82 36.91
CA VAL A 104 -13.98 4.33 37.48
C VAL A 104 -14.68 3.19 38.22
N ARG A 105 -14.83 3.31 39.55
CA ARG A 105 -15.62 2.35 40.33
C ARG A 105 -17.10 2.54 40.01
N ARG A 106 -17.74 1.49 39.48
CA ARG A 106 -19.20 1.48 39.30
C ARG A 106 -19.86 1.49 40.68
N ALA A 107 -20.79 2.41 40.90
CA ALA A 107 -21.61 2.42 42.11
C ALA A 107 -22.40 1.10 42.21
N PRO A 108 -22.57 0.52 43.42
CA PRO A 108 -23.36 -0.68 43.58
C PRO A 108 -24.80 -0.43 43.13
N GLU A 109 -25.33 -1.34 42.33
CA GLU A 109 -26.70 -1.28 41.82
C GLU A 109 -27.67 -1.37 43.00
N ALA A 110 -28.59 -0.41 43.11
CA ALA A 110 -29.57 -0.38 44.19
C ALA A 110 -30.50 -1.58 44.06
N ALA A 111 -30.58 -2.39 45.12
CA ALA A 111 -31.45 -3.56 45.15
C ALA A 111 -32.92 -3.14 44.92
N PRO A 112 -33.70 -3.91 44.13
CA PRO A 112 -35.10 -3.60 43.90
C PRO A 112 -35.87 -3.60 45.23
N GLY A 113 -36.53 -2.47 45.52
CA GLY A 113 -37.36 -2.30 46.70
C GLY A 113 -38.57 -3.25 46.70
N PRO A 114 -39.13 -3.58 47.87
CA PRO A 114 -40.23 -4.52 47.98
C PRO A 114 -41.48 -4.01 47.26
N VAL A 115 -42.00 -4.80 46.33
CA VAL A 115 -43.30 -4.58 45.69
C VAL A 115 -44.40 -4.95 46.68
N VAL A 116 -45.22 -3.97 47.06
CA VAL A 116 -46.40 -4.19 47.91
C VAL A 116 -47.59 -4.45 46.97
N PRO A 117 -48.34 -5.55 47.13
CA PRO A 117 -49.50 -5.81 46.28
C PRO A 117 -50.63 -4.83 46.61
N ALA A 118 -51.24 -4.26 45.58
CA ALA A 118 -52.42 -3.42 45.72
C ALA A 118 -53.64 -4.29 46.10
N ALA A 119 -54.25 -3.98 47.24
CA ALA A 119 -55.54 -4.53 47.63
C ALA A 119 -56.67 -3.79 46.88
N GLY A 120 -57.63 -4.57 46.36
CA GLY A 120 -58.82 -4.07 45.66
C GLY A 120 -59.93 -3.57 46.58
#